data_AF-A0A7V0XEE0-F1
#
_entry.id   AF-A0A7V0XEE0-F1
#
_cell.length_a   1.000
_cell.length_b   1.000
_cell.length_c   1.000
_cell.angle_alpha   90.00
_cell.angle_beta   90.00
_cell.angle_gamma   90.00
#
_symmetry.space_group_name_H-M   'P 1'
#
loop_
_entity.id
_entity.type
_entity.pdbx_description
1 polymer ?
#
loop_
_entity_poly.entity_id
_entity_poly.type
_entity_poly.pdbx_seq_one_letter_code
_entity_poly.pdbx_strand_id
1 'polypeptide(L)'
;MKALKLAVAAVLIMTGLFCGGQEQAEQQPVERPAGEGFDAMPAVAFEEISEAEMDKFADALPDVGAALKAAGFTPEEREEDEIPDALARLVKGMGQVEGVEAALVRNNTNWPEFSATMYKVMAASAALGLEMALAMAEGFADESEEGKQMMAELEKARAFCERVPEENREAIMQNMGRLEALGDLN
;
A
#
# COMPACT_ATOMS: atom_id res chain seq x y z
N MET A 1 -10.21 -0.51 18.15
CA MET A 1 -9.08 0.44 18.28
C MET A 1 -7.75 -0.06 17.67
N LYS A 2 -7.52 -1.37 17.49
CA LYS A 2 -6.31 -1.89 16.80
C LYS A 2 -6.40 -1.83 15.27
N ALA A 3 -7.57 -2.14 14.68
CA ALA A 3 -7.80 -2.00 13.24
C ALA A 3 -7.62 -0.55 12.72
N LEU A 4 -8.01 0.41 13.55
CA LEU A 4 -7.79 1.83 13.30
C LEU A 4 -6.30 2.17 13.20
N LYS A 5 -5.40 1.49 13.93
CA LYS A 5 -3.96 1.78 13.87
C LYS A 5 -3.29 1.20 12.62
N LEU A 6 -3.77 0.08 12.08
CA LEU A 6 -3.23 -0.49 10.83
C LEU A 6 -3.75 0.27 9.61
N ALA A 7 -5.04 0.64 9.60
CA ALA A 7 -5.61 1.49 8.55
C ALA A 7 -5.06 2.91 8.61
N VAL A 8 -4.87 3.47 9.81
CA VAL A 8 -4.17 4.75 10.00
C VAL A 8 -2.68 4.60 9.76
N ALA A 9 -2.04 3.44 9.91
CA ALA A 9 -0.64 3.24 9.50
C ALA A 9 -0.51 3.09 7.98
N ALA A 10 -1.42 2.41 7.29
CA ALA A 10 -1.45 2.36 5.82
C ALA A 10 -1.78 3.76 5.25
N VAL A 11 -2.73 4.46 5.86
CA VAL A 11 -3.03 5.85 5.54
C VAL A 11 -1.90 6.77 5.98
N LEU A 12 -1.15 6.55 7.07
CA LEU A 12 0.01 7.36 7.51
C LEU A 12 1.30 7.02 6.79
N ILE A 13 1.45 5.83 6.22
CA ILE A 13 2.48 5.55 5.22
C ILE A 13 2.18 6.40 3.98
N MET A 14 0.91 6.53 3.63
CA MET A 14 0.46 7.29 2.45
C MET A 14 0.27 8.80 2.70
N THR A 15 0.02 9.22 3.96
CA THR A 15 -0.16 10.62 4.39
C THR A 15 1.05 11.16 5.14
N GLY A 16 1.96 10.32 5.62
CA GLY A 16 3.33 10.71 6.00
C GLY A 16 4.14 11.17 4.77
N LEU A 17 3.84 10.56 3.61
CA LEU A 17 4.20 11.03 2.27
C LEU A 17 3.55 12.39 1.89
N PHE A 18 2.57 12.90 2.65
CA PHE A 18 1.88 14.17 2.37
C PHE A 18 1.87 15.19 3.53
N CYS A 19 2.37 14.84 4.72
CA CYS A 19 2.36 15.70 5.91
C CYS A 19 3.73 15.81 6.60
N GLY A 20 4.82 15.54 5.88
CA GLY A 20 6.16 15.94 6.26
C GLY A 20 6.44 17.37 5.77
N GLY A 21 6.17 18.38 6.59
CA GLY A 21 6.58 19.74 6.28
C GLY A 21 8.10 19.85 6.10
N GLN A 22 8.55 20.05 4.87
CA GLN A 22 9.83 20.68 4.57
C GLN A 22 9.63 21.79 3.54
N GLU A 23 10.33 22.89 3.78
CA GLU A 23 10.33 24.15 3.04
C GLU A 23 10.27 23.98 1.50
N GLN A 24 9.33 24.73 0.91
CA GLN A 24 9.15 24.90 -0.53
C GLN A 24 10.47 25.27 -1.21
N ALA A 25 10.97 24.38 -2.08
CA ALA A 25 11.79 24.77 -3.21
C ALA A 25 10.92 24.65 -4.46
N GLU A 26 10.63 25.78 -5.10
CA GLU A 26 9.88 25.89 -6.35
C GLU A 26 10.46 24.93 -7.41
N GLN A 27 9.74 23.85 -7.73
CA GLN A 27 9.93 23.09 -8.95
C GLN A 27 8.63 23.13 -9.76
N GLN A 28 8.78 23.41 -11.05
CA GLN A 28 7.67 23.59 -11.98
C GLN A 28 6.86 22.29 -12.14
N PRO A 29 5.52 22.36 -12.24
CA PRO A 29 4.69 21.19 -12.40
C PRO A 29 4.95 20.57 -13.77
N VAL A 30 5.50 19.35 -13.79
CA VAL A 30 5.45 18.50 -14.97
C VAL A 30 4.04 17.93 -15.03
N GLU A 31 3.14 18.61 -15.76
CA GLU A 31 1.79 18.12 -16.01
C GLU A 31 1.87 16.81 -16.82
N ARG A 32 1.72 15.67 -16.14
CA ARG A 32 1.34 14.42 -16.80
C ARG A 32 -0.17 14.43 -17.03
N PRO A 33 -0.66 13.97 -18.19
CA PRO A 33 -2.09 13.92 -18.46
C PRO A 33 -2.78 12.97 -17.46
N ALA A 34 -3.80 13.49 -16.77
CA ALA A 34 -4.67 12.70 -15.90
C ALA A 34 -5.35 11.60 -16.72
N GLY A 35 -5.00 10.34 -16.48
CA GLY A 35 -5.65 9.19 -17.12
C GLY A 35 -4.74 8.02 -17.53
N GLU A 36 -3.41 8.19 -17.50
CA GLU A 36 -2.45 7.12 -17.83
C GLU A 36 -1.55 6.80 -16.62
N GLY A 37 -2.11 6.22 -15.55
CA GLY A 37 -1.39 6.02 -14.27
C GLY A 37 -1.54 4.65 -13.58
N PHE A 38 -2.31 3.72 -14.16
CA PHE A 38 -2.62 2.45 -13.49
C PHE A 38 -1.84 1.22 -14.01
N ASP A 39 -0.92 1.41 -14.97
CA ASP A 39 -0.12 0.33 -15.57
C ASP A 39 1.07 -0.13 -14.72
N ALA A 40 1.32 0.57 -13.59
CA ALA A 40 2.44 0.26 -12.70
C ALA A 40 2.22 -1.03 -11.89
N MET A 41 0.96 -1.31 -11.52
CA MET A 41 0.56 -2.49 -10.76
C MET A 41 0.28 -3.66 -11.69
N PRO A 42 0.81 -4.86 -11.40
CA PRO A 42 0.51 -6.03 -12.22
C PRO A 42 -0.97 -6.40 -12.11
N ALA A 43 -1.54 -6.94 -13.19
CA ALA A 43 -2.97 -7.31 -13.25
C ALA A 43 -3.41 -8.21 -12.08
N VAL A 44 -2.51 -9.06 -11.58
CA VAL A 44 -2.73 -9.94 -10.43
C VAL A 44 -3.14 -9.20 -9.16
N ALA A 45 -2.81 -7.91 -9.01
CA ALA A 45 -3.20 -7.08 -7.88
C ALA A 45 -4.73 -6.93 -7.72
N PHE A 46 -5.46 -7.13 -8.82
CA PHE A 46 -6.92 -6.98 -8.89
C PHE A 46 -7.64 -8.33 -8.96
N GLU A 47 -6.92 -9.43 -8.82
CA GLU A 47 -7.52 -10.76 -8.71
C GLU A 47 -7.88 -11.07 -7.25
N GLU A 48 -8.84 -11.96 -7.04
CA GLU A 48 -9.22 -12.41 -5.71
C GLU A 48 -8.04 -13.11 -4.99
N ILE A 49 -7.95 -12.91 -3.67
CA ILE A 49 -7.00 -13.62 -2.79
C ILE A 49 -7.71 -14.84 -2.24
N SER A 50 -7.21 -16.03 -2.56
CA SER A 50 -7.67 -17.26 -1.92
C SER A 50 -7.18 -17.35 -0.47
N GLU A 51 -7.92 -18.09 0.37
CA GLU A 51 -7.53 -18.35 1.76
C GLU A 51 -6.14 -18.98 1.87
N ALA A 52 -5.82 -19.93 0.97
CA ALA A 52 -4.51 -20.58 0.93
C ALA A 52 -3.36 -19.61 0.56
N GLU A 53 -3.59 -18.67 -0.36
CA GLU A 53 -2.62 -17.62 -0.66
C GLU A 53 -2.40 -16.71 0.56
N MET A 54 -3.49 -16.27 1.20
CA MET A 54 -3.42 -15.43 2.40
C MET A 54 -2.69 -16.12 3.54
N ASP A 55 -2.99 -17.39 3.79
CA ASP A 55 -2.33 -18.19 4.83
C ASP A 55 -0.82 -18.27 4.59
N LYS A 56 -0.44 -18.67 3.39
CA LYS A 56 0.97 -18.83 3.02
C LYS A 56 1.72 -17.51 3.09
N PHE A 57 1.09 -16.42 2.64
CA PHE A 57 1.65 -15.07 2.72
C PHE A 57 1.84 -14.63 4.17
N ALA A 58 0.80 -14.75 4.99
CA ALA A 58 0.83 -14.34 6.39
C ALA A 58 1.85 -15.13 7.21
N ASP A 59 2.04 -16.41 6.91
CA ASP A 59 3.02 -17.26 7.59
C ASP A 59 4.47 -16.89 7.21
N ALA A 60 4.70 -16.50 5.95
CA ALA A 60 6.03 -16.08 5.47
C ALA A 60 6.40 -14.65 5.88
N LEU A 61 5.41 -13.78 6.11
CA LEU A 61 5.58 -12.35 6.34
C LEU A 61 6.53 -11.98 7.49
N PRO A 62 6.49 -12.62 8.69
CA PRO A 62 7.39 -12.25 9.80
C PRO A 62 8.87 -12.48 9.46
N ASP A 63 9.17 -13.58 8.77
CA ASP A 63 10.53 -13.92 8.36
C ASP A 63 11.05 -12.99 7.28
N VAL A 64 10.19 -12.61 6.32
CA VAL A 64 10.50 -11.59 5.31
C VAL A 64 10.74 -10.24 5.97
N GLY A 65 9.88 -9.82 6.91
CA GLY A 65 10.06 -8.58 7.65
C GLY A 65 11.35 -8.54 8.47
N ALA A 66 11.73 -9.66 9.09
CA ALA A 66 13.01 -9.79 9.78
C ALA A 66 14.21 -9.64 8.83
N ALA A 67 14.14 -10.21 7.63
CA ALA A 67 15.19 -10.06 6.61
C ALA A 67 15.32 -8.60 6.13
N LEU A 68 14.20 -7.95 5.83
CA LEU A 68 14.15 -6.54 5.42
C LEU A 68 14.75 -5.63 6.48
N LYS A 69 14.37 -5.85 7.75
CA LYS A 69 14.91 -5.10 8.89
C LYS A 69 16.40 -5.34 9.09
N ALA A 70 16.86 -6.58 8.97
CA ALA A 70 18.27 -6.92 9.10
C ALA A 70 19.13 -6.26 8.00
N ALA A 71 18.56 -6.11 6.80
CA ALA A 71 19.20 -5.43 5.68
C ALA A 71 19.09 -3.89 5.75
N GLY A 72 18.34 -3.34 6.70
CA GLY A 72 18.06 -1.91 6.78
C GLY A 72 17.29 -1.40 5.56
N PHE A 73 16.40 -2.22 4.99
CA PHE A 73 15.58 -1.82 3.87
C PHE A 73 14.67 -0.66 4.28
N THR A 74 14.78 0.44 3.55
CA THR A 74 13.88 1.59 3.64
C THR A 74 13.30 1.85 2.26
N PRO A 75 11.97 1.96 2.13
CA PRO A 75 11.36 2.32 0.86
C PRO A 75 11.93 3.64 0.32
N GLU A 76 12.19 3.72 -0.99
CA GLU A 76 12.46 5.01 -1.62
C GLU A 76 11.16 5.81 -1.70
N GLU A 77 11.05 6.88 -0.92
CA GLU A 77 9.97 7.86 -1.03
C GLU A 77 10.23 8.80 -2.20
N ARG A 78 9.21 9.03 -3.04
CA ARG A 78 9.21 10.14 -4.00
C ARG A 78 7.88 10.87 -3.90
N GLU A 79 7.96 12.19 -3.76
CA GLU A 79 6.79 13.06 -3.58
C GLU A 79 5.84 13.03 -4.80
N GLU A 80 6.34 12.62 -5.97
CA GLU A 80 5.56 12.58 -7.22
C GLU A 80 4.91 11.22 -7.53
N ASP A 81 5.17 10.17 -6.73
CA ASP A 81 4.67 8.84 -7.07
C ASP A 81 3.17 8.74 -6.78
N GLU A 82 2.38 8.38 -7.80
CA GLU A 82 1.00 7.96 -7.60
C GLU A 82 0.98 6.65 -6.79
N ILE A 83 -0.12 6.41 -6.07
CA ILE A 83 -0.32 5.21 -5.24
C ILE A 83 0.11 3.91 -5.95
N PRO A 84 -0.33 3.62 -7.19
CA PRO A 84 0.04 2.38 -7.88
C PRO A 84 1.56 2.26 -8.11
N ASP A 85 2.23 3.37 -8.43
CA ASP A 85 3.69 3.41 -8.67
C ASP A 85 4.48 3.18 -7.39
N ALA A 86 4.10 3.85 -6.30
CA ALA A 86 4.73 3.70 -4.99
C ALA A 86 4.64 2.24 -4.49
N LEU A 87 3.45 1.64 -4.60
CA LEU A 87 3.21 0.24 -4.25
C LEU A 87 4.04 -0.72 -5.13
N ALA A 88 4.03 -0.50 -6.44
CA ALA A 88 4.81 -1.29 -7.39
C ALA A 88 6.31 -1.27 -7.09
N ARG A 89 6.83 -0.08 -6.77
CA ARG A 89 8.25 0.08 -6.43
C ARG A 89 8.59 -0.58 -5.09
N LEU A 90 7.78 -0.38 -4.06
CA LEU A 90 7.98 -0.98 -2.75
C LEU A 90 8.12 -2.50 -2.88
N VAL A 91 7.15 -3.15 -3.53
CA VAL A 91 7.15 -4.61 -3.72
C VAL A 91 8.38 -5.05 -4.51
N LYS A 92 8.70 -4.38 -5.63
CA LYS A 92 9.91 -4.69 -6.42
C LYS A 92 11.20 -4.56 -5.61
N GLY A 93 11.30 -3.53 -4.77
CA GLY A 93 12.45 -3.28 -3.91
C GLY A 93 12.66 -4.38 -2.88
N MET A 94 11.60 -4.84 -2.23
CA MET A 94 11.67 -5.94 -1.24
C MET A 94 12.25 -7.22 -1.84
N GLY A 95 11.91 -7.55 -3.09
CA GLY A 95 12.42 -8.73 -3.78
C GLY A 95 13.92 -8.72 -4.09
N GLN A 96 14.57 -7.56 -3.95
CA GLN A 96 16.00 -7.38 -4.20
C GLN A 96 16.83 -7.45 -2.91
N VAL A 97 16.19 -7.56 -1.74
CA VAL A 97 16.86 -7.54 -0.45
C VAL A 97 17.47 -8.91 -0.12
N GLU A 98 18.73 -8.89 0.31
CA GLU A 98 19.43 -10.09 0.75
C GLU A 98 18.70 -10.75 1.92
N GLY A 99 18.54 -12.08 1.85
CA GLY A 99 17.85 -12.87 2.88
C GLY A 99 16.36 -13.04 2.68
N VAL A 100 15.69 -12.24 1.82
CA VAL A 100 14.26 -12.40 1.52
C VAL A 100 14.00 -13.75 0.85
N GLU A 101 14.77 -14.14 -0.17
CA GLU A 101 14.60 -15.44 -0.82
C GLU A 101 14.76 -16.61 0.17
N ALA A 102 15.73 -16.53 1.09
CA ALA A 102 15.93 -17.55 2.11
C ALA A 102 14.75 -17.61 3.09
N ALA A 103 14.20 -16.46 3.49
CA ALA A 103 13.00 -16.37 4.32
C ALA A 103 11.79 -17.04 3.63
N LEU A 104 11.60 -16.79 2.33
CA LEU A 104 10.51 -17.36 1.55
C LEU A 104 10.63 -18.89 1.40
N VAL A 105 11.83 -19.39 1.13
CA VAL A 105 12.11 -20.83 1.03
C VAL A 105 11.82 -21.54 2.35
N ARG A 106 12.18 -20.95 3.51
CA ARG A 106 11.86 -21.52 4.83
C ARG A 106 10.36 -21.68 5.07
N ASN A 107 9.55 -20.83 4.43
CA ASN A 107 8.09 -20.83 4.54
C ASN A 107 7.41 -21.53 3.35
N ASN A 108 8.15 -22.37 2.62
CA ASN A 108 7.65 -23.17 1.50
C ASN A 108 6.99 -22.34 0.37
N THR A 109 7.43 -21.08 0.19
CA THR A 109 6.99 -20.20 -0.90
C THR A 109 8.20 -19.71 -1.72
N ASN A 110 7.96 -18.78 -2.64
CA ASN A 110 8.95 -18.16 -3.51
C ASN A 110 8.54 -16.71 -3.80
N TRP A 111 9.47 -15.92 -4.34
CA TRP A 111 9.21 -14.50 -4.61
C TRP A 111 8.01 -14.24 -5.54
N PRO A 112 7.83 -14.94 -6.68
CA PRO A 112 6.67 -14.73 -7.54
C PRO A 112 5.32 -14.93 -6.83
N GLU A 113 5.16 -16.01 -6.06
CA GLU A 113 3.93 -16.27 -5.29
C GLU A 113 3.71 -15.20 -4.21
N PHE A 114 4.74 -14.96 -3.40
CA PHE A 114 4.65 -14.00 -2.29
C PHE A 114 4.35 -12.58 -2.78
N SER A 115 5.06 -12.13 -3.82
CA SER A 115 4.85 -10.79 -4.37
C SER A 115 3.49 -10.63 -5.04
N ALA A 116 2.95 -11.67 -5.70
CA ALA A 116 1.59 -11.64 -6.24
C ALA A 116 0.55 -11.43 -5.13
N THR A 117 0.63 -12.20 -4.04
CA THR A 117 -0.27 -12.00 -2.88
C THR A 117 -0.04 -10.65 -2.21
N MET A 118 1.22 -10.20 -2.10
CA MET A 118 1.55 -8.89 -1.56
C MET A 118 0.90 -7.75 -2.37
N TYR A 119 0.92 -7.82 -3.70
CA TYR A 119 0.24 -6.84 -4.55
C TYR A 119 -1.27 -6.77 -4.27
N LYS A 120 -1.94 -7.93 -4.17
CA LYS A 120 -3.36 -7.99 -3.83
C LYS A 120 -3.63 -7.40 -2.44
N VAL A 121 -2.80 -7.76 -1.45
CA VAL A 121 -2.90 -7.27 -0.07
C VAL A 121 -2.72 -5.75 0.02
N MET A 122 -1.71 -5.21 -0.67
CA MET A 122 -1.43 -3.77 -0.69
C MET A 122 -2.52 -2.99 -1.41
N ALA A 123 -3.02 -3.49 -2.55
CA ALA A 123 -4.15 -2.88 -3.27
C ALA A 123 -5.42 -2.87 -2.42
N ALA A 124 -5.75 -3.97 -1.74
CA ALA A 124 -6.89 -4.05 -0.83
C ALA A 124 -6.75 -3.15 0.39
N SER A 125 -5.55 -3.06 0.96
CA SER A 125 -5.26 -2.17 2.08
C SER A 125 -5.37 -0.69 1.68
N ALA A 126 -4.88 -0.33 0.48
CA ALA A 126 -5.03 1.01 -0.07
C ALA A 126 -6.51 1.36 -0.33
N ALA A 127 -7.30 0.43 -0.87
CA ALA A 127 -8.74 0.61 -1.06
C ALA A 127 -9.48 0.83 0.26
N LEU A 128 -9.22 0.01 1.28
CA LEU A 128 -9.76 0.21 2.63
C LEU A 128 -9.36 1.57 3.22
N GLY A 129 -8.10 1.96 3.06
CA GLY A 129 -7.59 3.26 3.52
C GLY A 129 -8.29 4.42 2.84
N LEU A 130 -8.52 4.34 1.52
CA LEU A 130 -9.23 5.36 0.76
C LEU A 130 -10.70 5.48 1.17
N GLU A 131 -11.42 4.36 1.33
CA GLU A 131 -12.82 4.36 1.79
C GLU A 131 -12.94 5.06 3.16
N MET A 132 -12.01 4.77 4.08
CA MET A 132 -11.95 5.44 5.38
C MET A 132 -11.61 6.92 5.26
N ALA A 133 -10.66 7.28 4.40
CA ALA A 133 -10.25 8.67 4.19
C ALA A 133 -11.39 9.51 3.59
N LEU A 134 -12.11 8.97 2.59
CA LEU A 134 -13.29 9.61 2.00
C LEU A 134 -14.40 9.79 3.04
N ALA A 135 -14.71 8.75 3.83
CA ALA A 135 -15.72 8.84 4.89
C ALA A 135 -15.34 9.88 5.97
N MET A 136 -14.06 10.04 6.29
CA MET A 136 -13.59 11.10 7.18
C MET A 136 -13.69 12.47 6.52
N ALA A 137 -13.23 12.60 5.27
CA ALA A 137 -13.21 13.84 4.53
C ALA A 137 -14.62 14.40 4.30
N GLU A 138 -15.64 13.56 4.07
CA GLU A 138 -17.05 13.97 4.01
C GLU A 138 -17.52 14.68 5.30
N GLY A 139 -16.95 14.31 6.46
CA GLY A 139 -17.23 14.96 7.74
C GLY A 139 -16.49 16.29 7.97
N PHE A 140 -15.44 16.57 7.20
CA PHE A 140 -14.59 17.76 7.27
C PHE A 140 -14.64 18.62 6.01
N ALA A 141 -15.50 18.27 5.04
CA ALA A 141 -15.66 18.99 3.79
C ALA A 141 -16.21 20.39 4.03
N ASP A 142 -15.33 21.30 4.46
CA ASP A 142 -15.54 22.73 4.35
C ASP A 142 -15.19 23.20 2.93
N GLU A 143 -15.65 24.38 2.55
CA GLU A 143 -15.40 24.93 1.20
C GLU A 143 -13.97 25.49 1.03
N SER A 144 -13.04 25.13 1.93
CA SER A 144 -11.64 25.59 1.86
C SER A 144 -10.94 25.01 0.63
N GLU A 145 -9.92 25.73 0.14
CA GLU A 145 -9.09 25.25 -0.97
C GLU A 145 -8.30 23.99 -0.57
N GLU A 146 -7.89 23.87 0.69
CA GLU A 146 -7.23 22.69 1.25
C GLU A 146 -8.16 21.47 1.23
N GLY A 147 -9.42 21.63 1.66
CA GLY A 147 -10.44 20.59 1.60
C GLY A 147 -10.75 20.13 0.17
N LYS A 148 -10.85 21.07 -0.78
CA LYS A 148 -11.06 20.75 -2.21
C LYS A 148 -9.86 20.01 -2.81
N GLN A 149 -8.63 20.43 -2.49
CA GLN A 149 -7.42 19.75 -2.95
C GLN A 149 -7.34 18.33 -2.39
N MET A 150 -7.59 18.15 -1.08
CA MET A 150 -7.63 16.83 -0.45
C MET A 150 -8.68 15.93 -1.14
N MET A 151 -9.90 16.41 -1.35
CA MET A 151 -10.93 15.64 -2.04
C MET A 151 -10.55 15.29 -3.48
N ALA A 152 -9.90 16.21 -4.21
CA ALA A 152 -9.41 15.94 -5.56
C ALA A 152 -8.35 14.83 -5.58
N GLU A 153 -7.41 14.81 -4.63
CA GLU A 153 -6.41 13.74 -4.52
C GLU A 153 -7.04 12.39 -4.14
N LEU A 154 -8.00 12.37 -3.22
CA LEU A 154 -8.72 11.15 -2.87
C LEU A 154 -9.54 10.60 -4.06
N GLU A 155 -10.22 11.47 -4.82
CA GLU A 155 -10.97 11.05 -6.01
C GLU A 155 -10.07 10.53 -7.14
N LYS A 156 -8.83 11.03 -7.29
CA LYS A 156 -7.86 10.44 -8.23
C LYS A 156 -7.54 8.99 -7.88
N ALA A 157 -7.42 8.67 -6.60
CA ALA A 157 -7.15 7.32 -6.11
C ALA A 157 -8.35 6.36 -6.22
N ARG A 158 -9.57 6.89 -6.38
CA ARG A 158 -10.81 6.12 -6.37
C ARG A 158 -10.88 5.10 -7.49
N ALA A 159 -10.53 5.50 -8.72
CA ALA A 159 -10.58 4.61 -9.89
C ALA A 159 -9.66 3.39 -9.74
N PHE A 160 -8.53 3.52 -9.02
CA PHE A 160 -7.69 2.38 -8.67
C PHE A 160 -8.37 1.45 -7.68
N CYS A 161 -8.93 2.01 -6.60
CA CYS A 161 -9.51 1.25 -5.51
C CYS A 161 -10.80 0.52 -5.90
N GLU A 162 -11.61 1.11 -6.80
CA GLU A 162 -12.83 0.50 -7.34
C GLU A 162 -12.55 -0.77 -8.15
N ARG A 163 -11.32 -0.95 -8.66
CA ARG A 163 -10.91 -2.17 -9.37
C ARG A 163 -10.57 -3.31 -8.42
N VAL A 164 -10.42 -3.06 -7.13
CA VAL A 164 -10.04 -4.07 -6.15
C VAL A 164 -11.28 -4.86 -5.72
N PRO A 165 -11.25 -6.21 -5.77
CA PRO A 165 -12.36 -7.04 -5.29
C PRO A 165 -12.73 -6.74 -3.85
N GLU A 166 -14.04 -6.77 -3.55
CA GLU A 166 -14.54 -6.54 -2.19
C GLU A 166 -14.11 -7.65 -1.24
N GLU A 167 -14.09 -8.88 -1.76
CA GLU A 167 -13.63 -10.08 -1.08
C GLU A 167 -12.18 -9.93 -0.58
N ASN A 168 -11.33 -9.22 -1.32
CA ASN A 168 -9.96 -8.94 -0.88
C ASN A 168 -9.94 -8.02 0.33
N ARG A 169 -10.78 -6.97 0.33
CA ARG A 169 -10.90 -6.06 1.49
C ARG A 169 -11.40 -6.81 2.72
N GLU A 170 -12.38 -7.69 2.56
CA GLU A 170 -12.86 -8.56 3.64
C GLU A 170 -11.77 -9.50 4.15
N ALA A 171 -11.01 -10.13 3.26
CA ALA A 171 -9.90 -11.02 3.62
C ALA A 171 -8.83 -10.29 4.45
N ILE A 172 -8.51 -9.03 4.11
CA ILE A 172 -7.61 -8.19 4.91
C ILE A 172 -8.19 -7.92 6.30
N MET A 173 -9.46 -7.52 6.39
CA MET A 173 -10.10 -7.25 7.68
C MET A 173 -10.13 -8.48 8.59
N GLN A 174 -10.33 -9.67 8.04
CA GLN A 174 -10.34 -10.94 8.77
C GLN A 174 -8.93 -11.36 9.23
N ASN A 175 -7.90 -11.00 8.48
CA ASN A 175 -6.50 -11.39 8.75
C ASN A 175 -5.64 -10.27 9.35
N MET A 176 -6.21 -9.13 9.75
CA MET A 176 -5.44 -7.98 10.26
C MET A 176 -4.42 -8.34 11.34
N GLY A 177 -4.79 -9.22 12.27
CA GLY A 177 -3.88 -9.66 13.35
C GLY A 177 -2.66 -10.44 12.85
N ARG A 178 -2.78 -11.14 11.72
CA ARG A 178 -1.69 -11.88 11.09
C ARG A 178 -0.85 -11.00 10.16
N LEU A 179 -1.45 -9.92 9.67
CA LEU A 179 -0.82 -8.93 8.81
C LEU A 179 -0.12 -7.80 9.59
N GLU A 180 -0.11 -7.84 10.94
CA GLU A 180 0.51 -6.81 11.78
C GLU A 180 1.99 -6.57 11.41
N ALA A 181 2.70 -7.63 10.99
CA ALA A 181 4.10 -7.53 10.58
C ALA A 181 4.34 -6.64 9.33
N LEU A 182 3.30 -6.35 8.52
CA LEU A 182 3.40 -5.35 7.46
C LEU A 182 3.56 -3.94 8.03
N GLY A 183 2.95 -3.65 9.18
CA GLY A 183 3.07 -2.36 9.86
C GLY A 183 4.43 -2.14 10.51
N ASP A 184 5.18 -3.22 10.77
CA ASP A 184 6.53 -3.20 11.34
C ASP A 184 7.63 -3.02 10.27
N LEU A 185 7.26 -2.90 8.98
CA LEU A 185 8.18 -2.62 7.87
C LEU A 185 8.56 -1.13 7.75
N ASN A 186 8.02 -0.28 8.63
CA ASN A 186 8.38 1.13 8.79
C ASN A 186 9.54 1.35 9.78
#